data_AF-V4WAY9-F1
#
_entry.id   AF-V4WAY9-F1
#
_cell.length_a   1.000
_cell.length_b   1.000
_cell.length_c   1.000
_cell.angle_alpha   90.00
_cell.angle_beta   90.00
_cell.angle_gamma   90.00
#
_symmetry.space_group_name_H-M   'P 1'
#
loop_
_entity.id
_entity.type
_entity.pdbx_description
1 polymer ?
#
loop_
_entity_poly.entity_id
_entity_poly.type
_entity_poly.pdbx_seq_one_letter_code
_entity_poly.pdbx_strand_id
1 'polypeptide(L)'
;MQRIKSLLRIKHSFKQVAFVSHQQRSFSALPDYSSNDYLQDQVLVEGRAKSRAAILNRPSNLNALNTSMVGRLKRLYESWEENPDIGFVLMKGAGRAFCSGGDVIALYQLLNEGKFEDFKNFFETLYQFVYLQGTFVKPHVAILDGITMGCGAGISLQGMYRVVTDKTVFSNPETQMGFHPDAGASFYLSHLPGYLGEYLALTGEKLNGVEMIACGLATHYTLNGRLPLVEERVGKLITDDPSIIETSLAQYGDLVSLDRESVLRKIETIDKCFSHDTIEEIIDALENEAASSYDVWCRKAVEKLKEASPLSLKVTLQSIREGRFQSLDQCLVREYRITLNGISKKVSNDFCEGIRARLVDKDFAPKWDPPSLADVSKDMVDCYFSPFDELEPELQLPTALREPYI
;
A
#
# COMPACT_ATOMS: atom_id res chain seq x y z
N MET A 1 -65.67 -4.68 46.35
CA MET A 1 -65.32 -5.85 45.51
C MET A 1 -63.83 -5.77 45.24
N GLN A 2 -63.06 -6.47 46.06
CA GLN A 2 -62.28 -7.67 45.69
C GLN A 2 -60.94 -7.29 45.02
N ARG A 3 -59.79 -7.40 45.72
CA ARG A 3 -59.02 -8.64 46.04
C ARG A 3 -58.33 -9.17 44.76
N ILE A 4 -57.02 -9.48 44.67
CA ILE A 4 -56.05 -10.16 45.56
C ILE A 4 -54.65 -9.91 44.93
N LYS A 5 -53.62 -9.42 45.64
CA LYS A 5 -52.68 -10.12 46.56
C LYS A 5 -51.85 -11.23 45.86
N SER A 6 -50.52 -11.06 45.76
CA SER A 6 -49.53 -11.73 46.64
C SER A 6 -48.73 -12.81 45.87
N LEU A 7 -47.49 -13.20 46.18
CA LEU A 7 -46.64 -13.03 47.37
C LEU A 7 -45.18 -13.43 47.02
N LEU A 8 -44.22 -12.77 47.66
CA LEU A 8 -42.83 -13.22 47.86
C LEU A 8 -42.73 -14.50 48.71
N ARG A 9 -41.57 -15.21 48.65
CA ARG A 9 -40.63 -15.50 49.79
C ARG A 9 -39.72 -16.71 49.44
N ILE A 10 -38.39 -16.64 49.46
CA ILE A 10 -37.38 -16.44 50.54
C ILE A 10 -36.95 -17.77 51.25
N LYS A 11 -35.61 -17.97 51.27
CA LYS A 11 -34.74 -18.76 52.19
C LYS A 11 -34.76 -20.30 52.06
N HIS A 12 -33.67 -21.05 52.25
CA HIS A 12 -32.65 -20.98 53.31
C HIS A 12 -31.31 -21.61 52.91
N SER A 13 -30.23 -21.11 53.53
CA SER A 13 -28.87 -21.68 53.59
C SER A 13 -28.79 -22.87 54.56
N PHE A 14 -27.98 -23.88 54.24
CA PHE A 14 -27.33 -24.77 55.21
C PHE A 14 -25.85 -25.01 54.83
N LYS A 15 -24.98 -24.96 55.84
CA LYS A 15 -23.52 -25.15 55.82
C LYS A 15 -23.12 -26.58 56.19
N GLN A 16 -21.84 -26.90 55.93
CA GLN A 16 -20.93 -27.87 56.58
C GLN A 16 -21.03 -29.34 56.08
N VAL A 17 -19.96 -30.12 55.83
CA VAL A 17 -18.59 -30.24 56.42
C VAL A 17 -17.57 -30.77 55.37
N ALA A 18 -16.29 -30.49 55.63
CA ALA A 18 -15.04 -30.78 54.90
C ALA A 18 -14.66 -32.25 54.64
N PHE A 19 -13.75 -32.50 53.68
CA PHE A 19 -12.60 -33.44 53.83
C PHE A 19 -11.46 -33.15 52.81
N VAL A 20 -10.30 -32.79 53.37
CA VAL A 20 -8.89 -33.15 53.05
C VAL A 20 -8.26 -32.83 51.67
N SER A 21 -7.08 -32.22 51.80
CA SER A 21 -6.06 -31.81 50.83
C SER A 21 -5.37 -32.93 50.06
N HIS A 22 -5.05 -32.69 48.79
CA HIS A 22 -3.77 -33.12 48.19
C HIS A 22 -3.34 -32.22 47.02
N GLN A 23 -2.18 -31.57 47.21
CA GLN A 23 -1.19 -31.08 46.24
C GLN A 23 -1.64 -30.85 44.78
N GLN A 24 -1.82 -29.59 44.40
CA GLN A 24 -1.61 -29.15 43.02
C GLN A 24 -0.10 -29.09 42.74
N ARG A 25 0.38 -29.98 41.88
CA ARG A 25 1.61 -29.77 41.10
C ARG A 25 1.22 -29.49 39.65
N SER A 26 1.76 -28.37 39.18
CA SER A 26 1.89 -27.89 37.80
C SER A 26 1.85 -28.96 36.71
N PHE A 27 1.04 -28.70 35.68
CA PHE A 27 1.33 -29.11 34.30
C PHE A 27 1.13 -27.91 33.37
N SER A 28 2.27 -27.42 32.89
CA SER A 28 2.55 -26.71 31.62
C SER A 28 1.37 -26.16 30.82
N ALA A 29 1.35 -24.83 30.65
CA ALA A 29 0.62 -24.17 29.58
C ALA A 29 1.11 -24.69 28.22
N LEU A 30 0.20 -25.25 27.42
CA LEU A 30 0.42 -25.46 26.00
C LEU A 30 0.47 -24.09 25.30
N PRO A 31 1.29 -23.92 24.25
CA PRO A 31 1.26 -22.71 23.43
C PRO A 31 -0.14 -22.48 22.85
N ASP A 32 -0.59 -21.23 22.79
CA ASP A 32 -1.83 -20.86 22.12
C ASP A 32 -1.65 -20.95 20.59
N TYR A 33 -1.79 -22.17 20.05
CA TYR A 33 -1.66 -22.45 18.62
C TYR A 33 -2.72 -21.74 17.77
N SER A 34 -3.85 -21.33 18.36
CA SER A 34 -4.97 -20.75 17.62
C SER A 34 -4.62 -19.38 17.01
N SER A 35 -4.00 -18.50 17.80
CA SER A 35 -3.60 -17.16 17.35
C SER A 35 -2.55 -17.20 16.22
N ASN A 36 -1.64 -18.17 16.27
CA ASN A 36 -0.58 -18.30 15.28
C ASN A 36 -1.16 -18.76 13.94
N ASP A 37 -2.04 -19.77 13.93
CA ASP A 37 -2.70 -20.27 12.72
C ASP A 37 -3.54 -19.19 12.03
N TYR A 38 -4.31 -18.39 12.79
CA TYR A 38 -5.07 -17.26 12.22
C TYR A 38 -4.18 -16.20 11.54
N LEU A 39 -2.98 -15.94 12.07
CA LEU A 39 -2.02 -15.01 11.47
C LEU A 39 -1.34 -15.62 10.23
N GLN A 40 -1.19 -16.95 10.20
CA GLN A 40 -0.68 -17.66 9.04
C GLN A 40 -1.67 -17.63 7.86
N ASP A 41 -2.97 -17.71 8.16
CA ASP A 41 -4.04 -17.77 7.16
C ASP A 41 -4.23 -16.47 6.37
N GLN A 42 -3.66 -15.35 6.83
CA GLN A 42 -3.74 -14.06 6.14
C GLN A 42 -2.79 -13.97 4.92
N VAL A 43 -1.77 -14.81 4.87
CA VAL A 43 -0.90 -14.97 3.69
C VAL A 43 -0.69 -16.46 3.45
N LEU A 44 -1.41 -17.01 2.49
CA LEU A 44 -1.29 -18.44 2.14
C LEU A 44 -0.05 -18.66 1.28
N VAL A 45 0.48 -19.88 1.35
CA VAL A 45 1.62 -20.30 0.53
C VAL A 45 1.18 -21.47 -0.34
N GLU A 46 1.36 -21.34 -1.65
CA GLU A 46 1.21 -22.45 -2.60
C GLU A 46 2.59 -22.86 -3.13
N GLY A 47 2.89 -24.15 -3.11
CA GLY A 47 4.14 -24.70 -3.62
C GLY A 47 3.93 -25.50 -4.90
N ARG A 48 4.72 -25.19 -5.92
CA ARG A 48 4.89 -26.02 -7.13
C ARG A 48 6.34 -26.49 -7.23
N ALA A 49 6.69 -27.18 -8.32
CA ALA A 49 8.01 -27.82 -8.48
C ALA A 49 9.17 -26.84 -8.23
N LYS A 50 9.23 -25.72 -8.97
CA LYS A 50 10.27 -24.68 -8.84
C LYS A 50 9.74 -23.31 -8.42
N SER A 51 8.46 -23.19 -8.09
CA SER A 51 7.88 -21.90 -7.69
C SER A 51 7.17 -21.92 -6.35
N ARG A 52 7.14 -20.77 -5.69
CA ARG A 52 6.32 -20.49 -4.52
C ARG A 52 5.43 -19.31 -4.79
N ALA A 53 4.17 -19.37 -4.37
CA ALA A 53 3.25 -18.25 -4.45
C ALA A 53 2.86 -17.78 -3.04
N ALA A 54 3.01 -16.49 -2.79
CA ALA A 54 2.40 -15.80 -1.66
C ALA A 54 1.01 -15.29 -2.08
N ILE A 55 -0.03 -15.71 -1.36
CA ILE A 55 -1.42 -15.32 -1.66
C ILE A 55 -1.93 -14.46 -0.51
N LEU A 56 -2.15 -13.17 -0.76
CA LEU A 56 -2.75 -12.26 0.21
C LEU A 56 -4.22 -12.68 0.43
N ASN A 57 -4.58 -13.03 1.66
CA ASN A 57 -5.83 -13.72 1.96
C ASN A 57 -6.63 -13.04 3.08
N ARG A 58 -6.96 -11.76 2.85
CA ARG A 58 -7.95 -11.00 3.62
C ARG A 58 -9.01 -10.40 2.67
N PRO A 59 -9.73 -11.22 1.88
CA PRO A 59 -10.62 -10.72 0.83
C PRO A 59 -11.75 -9.81 1.33
N SER A 60 -12.22 -10.02 2.57
CA SER A 60 -13.20 -9.14 3.23
C SER A 60 -12.72 -7.70 3.41
N ASN A 61 -11.40 -7.52 3.51
CA ASN A 61 -10.73 -6.24 3.70
C ASN A 61 -9.92 -5.85 2.46
N LEU A 62 -10.28 -6.37 1.27
CA LEU A 62 -9.58 -6.09 0.02
C LEU A 62 -8.07 -6.36 0.07
N ASN A 63 -7.66 -7.33 0.89
CA ASN A 63 -6.27 -7.69 1.13
C ASN A 63 -5.41 -6.52 1.65
N ALA A 64 -6.00 -5.61 2.42
CA ALA A 64 -5.27 -4.54 3.10
C ALA A 64 -4.18 -5.12 4.04
N LEU A 65 -2.98 -4.54 3.96
CA LEU A 65 -1.79 -5.01 4.66
C LEU A 65 -1.81 -4.60 6.13
N ASN A 66 -1.58 -5.56 7.01
CA ASN A 66 -1.27 -5.30 8.43
C ASN A 66 0.15 -5.80 8.75
N THR A 67 0.65 -5.47 9.94
CA THR A 67 2.02 -5.81 10.38
C THR A 67 2.31 -7.31 10.32
N SER A 68 1.33 -8.15 10.65
CA SER A 68 1.48 -9.61 10.58
C SER A 68 1.71 -10.11 9.16
N MET A 69 0.90 -9.64 8.20
CA MET A 69 1.02 -10.01 6.80
C MET A 69 2.38 -9.62 6.24
N VAL A 70 2.79 -8.37 6.45
CA VAL A 70 4.06 -7.84 5.95
C VAL A 70 5.24 -8.58 6.58
N GLY A 71 5.22 -8.80 7.91
CA GLY A 71 6.26 -9.58 8.59
C GLY A 71 6.34 -11.03 8.10
N ARG A 72 5.19 -11.65 7.78
CA ARG A 72 5.14 -13.00 7.19
C ARG A 72 5.70 -13.01 5.77
N LEU A 73 5.32 -12.06 4.93
CA LEU A 73 5.86 -11.92 3.57
C LEU A 73 7.37 -11.77 3.59
N LYS A 74 7.91 -10.88 4.43
CA LYS A 74 9.35 -10.68 4.59
C LYS A 74 10.08 -12.00 4.92
N ARG A 75 9.63 -12.72 5.96
CA ARG A 75 10.22 -14.02 6.34
C ARG A 75 10.14 -15.07 5.23
N LEU A 76 9.03 -15.11 4.50
CA LEU A 76 8.87 -16.03 3.38
C LEU A 76 9.87 -15.71 2.26
N TYR A 77 9.99 -14.44 1.88
CA TYR A 77 10.89 -14.02 0.81
C TYR A 77 12.35 -14.24 1.18
N GLU A 78 12.78 -13.87 2.39
CA GLU A 78 14.12 -14.17 2.91
C GLU A 78 14.42 -15.68 2.85
N SER A 79 13.46 -16.51 3.27
CA SER A 79 13.62 -17.98 3.20
C SER A 79 13.63 -18.52 1.77
N TRP A 80 12.86 -17.92 0.86
CA TRP A 80 12.76 -18.38 -0.52
C TRP A 80 13.97 -17.98 -1.35
N GLU A 81 14.58 -16.85 -1.03
CA GLU A 81 15.81 -16.38 -1.66
C GLU A 81 16.95 -17.39 -1.48
N GLU A 82 17.15 -17.88 -0.25
CA GLU A 82 18.23 -18.81 0.09
C GLU A 82 17.98 -20.26 -0.36
N ASN A 83 16.77 -20.60 -0.81
CA ASN A 83 16.40 -21.98 -1.12
C ASN A 83 16.69 -22.35 -2.60
N PRO A 84 17.65 -23.24 -2.90
CA PRO A 84 18.01 -23.61 -4.28
C PRO A 84 16.91 -24.39 -5.04
N ASP A 85 15.90 -24.92 -4.32
CA ASP A 85 14.76 -25.59 -4.93
C ASP A 85 13.71 -24.61 -5.47
N ILE A 86 13.81 -23.33 -5.12
CA ILE A 86 12.91 -22.28 -5.60
C ILE A 86 13.63 -21.48 -6.69
N GLY A 87 13.13 -21.59 -7.92
CA GLY A 87 13.65 -20.85 -9.07
C GLY A 87 13.02 -19.45 -9.21
N PHE A 88 11.76 -19.28 -8.83
CA PHE A 88 11.08 -17.98 -8.86
C PHE A 88 9.88 -17.93 -7.91
N VAL A 89 9.37 -16.72 -7.67
CA VAL A 89 8.27 -16.48 -6.73
C VAL A 89 7.11 -15.74 -7.41
N LEU A 90 5.90 -15.99 -6.93
CA LEU A 90 4.69 -15.29 -7.35
C LEU A 90 4.03 -14.59 -6.16
N MET A 91 3.36 -13.48 -6.44
CA MET A 91 2.44 -12.84 -5.51
C MET A 91 1.09 -12.59 -6.16
N LYS A 92 -0.01 -12.93 -5.47
CA LYS A 92 -1.38 -12.64 -5.91
C LYS A 92 -2.29 -12.35 -4.72
N GLY A 93 -3.44 -11.75 -4.98
CA GLY A 93 -4.51 -11.58 -3.99
C GLY A 93 -5.61 -12.63 -4.13
N ALA A 94 -6.23 -13.00 -3.01
CA ALA A 94 -7.48 -13.75 -3.00
C ALA A 94 -8.68 -12.82 -3.18
N GLY A 95 -9.70 -13.28 -3.91
CA GLY A 95 -10.95 -12.53 -4.09
C GLY A 95 -10.85 -11.45 -5.17
N ARG A 96 -11.40 -10.27 -4.90
CA ARG A 96 -11.63 -9.21 -5.91
C ARG A 96 -10.55 -8.12 -5.99
N ALA A 97 -9.51 -8.24 -5.17
CA ALA A 97 -8.43 -7.26 -5.10
C ALA A 97 -7.10 -7.98 -5.00
N PHE A 98 -6.07 -7.41 -5.61
CA PHE A 98 -4.71 -7.80 -5.28
C PHE A 98 -4.40 -7.32 -3.87
N CYS A 99 -4.38 -6.00 -3.66
CA CYS A 99 -4.15 -5.34 -2.37
C CYS A 99 -4.60 -3.89 -2.43
N SER A 100 -5.45 -3.45 -1.49
CA SER A 100 -5.93 -2.08 -1.40
C SER A 100 -5.04 -1.11 -0.58
N GLY A 101 -3.79 -1.49 -0.29
CA GLY A 101 -2.86 -0.68 0.51
C GLY A 101 -2.73 -1.15 1.95
N GLY A 102 -2.23 -0.29 2.83
CA GLY A 102 -2.17 -0.55 4.28
C GLY A 102 -3.56 -0.58 4.93
N ASP A 103 -3.68 -1.31 6.03
CA ASP A 103 -4.88 -1.31 6.89
C ASP A 103 -4.91 -0.01 7.72
N VAL A 104 -5.21 1.11 7.04
CA VAL A 104 -5.14 2.46 7.61
C VAL A 104 -6.14 2.68 8.74
N ILE A 105 -7.22 1.89 8.81
CA ILE A 105 -8.16 1.91 9.96
C ILE A 105 -7.46 1.36 11.20
N ALA A 106 -6.72 0.25 11.07
CA ALA A 106 -5.92 -0.29 12.16
C ALA A 106 -4.81 0.68 12.58
N LEU A 107 -4.11 1.31 11.62
CA LEU A 107 -3.08 2.32 11.90
C LEU A 107 -3.66 3.54 12.64
N TYR A 108 -4.82 4.03 12.22
CA TYR A 108 -5.56 5.11 12.90
C TYR A 108 -5.90 4.74 14.35
N GLN A 109 -6.33 3.51 14.60
CA GLN A 109 -6.61 3.02 15.96
C GLN A 109 -5.34 2.98 16.82
N LEU A 110 -4.21 2.51 16.28
CA LEU A 110 -2.93 2.51 17.00
C LEU A 110 -2.53 3.92 17.44
N LEU A 111 -2.66 4.92 16.55
CA LEU A 111 -2.33 6.30 16.88
C LEU A 111 -3.25 6.90 17.95
N ASN A 112 -4.55 6.58 17.91
CA ASN A 112 -5.50 7.03 18.92
C ASN A 112 -5.28 6.36 20.29
N GLU A 113 -4.74 5.15 20.31
CA GLU A 113 -4.36 4.44 21.52
C GLU A 113 -2.95 4.82 22.03
N GLY A 114 -2.24 5.73 21.34
CA GLY A 114 -0.88 6.13 21.70
C GLY A 114 0.19 5.08 21.40
N LYS A 115 -0.12 4.09 20.57
CA LYS A 115 0.78 2.98 20.18
C LYS A 115 1.64 3.36 18.98
N PHE A 116 2.44 4.43 19.14
CA PHE A 116 3.31 4.94 18.08
C PHE A 116 4.34 3.91 17.60
N GLU A 117 4.92 3.13 18.52
CA GLU A 117 5.91 2.09 18.14
C GLU A 117 5.32 0.97 17.28
N ASP A 118 4.05 0.58 17.50
CA ASP A 118 3.39 -0.41 16.66
C ASP A 118 3.12 0.13 15.24
N PHE A 119 2.77 1.41 15.13
CA PHE A 119 2.65 2.11 13.86
C PHE A 119 4.01 2.15 13.14
N LYS A 120 5.06 2.56 13.85
CA LYS A 120 6.42 2.65 13.31
C LYS A 120 6.91 1.29 12.80
N ASN A 121 6.70 0.23 13.58
CA ASN A 121 7.08 -1.13 13.23
C ASN A 121 6.37 -1.63 11.94
N PHE A 122 5.12 -1.23 11.70
CA PHE A 122 4.44 -1.54 10.43
C PHE A 122 5.20 -0.97 9.23
N PHE A 123 5.50 0.33 9.22
CA PHE A 123 6.18 0.98 8.09
C PHE A 123 7.64 0.55 7.95
N GLU A 124 8.35 0.35 9.07
CA GLU A 124 9.71 -0.17 9.04
C GLU A 124 9.75 -1.56 8.38
N THR A 125 8.88 -2.47 8.82
CA THR A 125 8.80 -3.83 8.26
C THR A 125 8.36 -3.78 6.78
N LEU A 126 7.42 -2.89 6.44
CA LEU A 126 6.92 -2.72 5.08
C LEU A 126 8.01 -2.23 4.14
N TYR A 127 8.77 -1.21 4.52
CA TYR A 127 9.76 -0.63 3.61
C TYR A 127 10.99 -1.54 3.48
N GLN A 128 11.37 -2.24 4.55
CA GLN A 128 12.34 -3.34 4.46
C GLN A 128 11.87 -4.44 3.50
N PHE A 129 10.58 -4.79 3.51
CA PHE A 129 10.03 -5.78 2.59
C PHE A 129 9.99 -5.27 1.13
N VAL A 130 9.60 -4.03 0.90
CA VAL A 130 9.62 -3.40 -0.44
C VAL A 130 11.04 -3.36 -0.99
N TYR A 131 12.03 -3.02 -0.17
CA TYR A 131 13.44 -3.05 -0.55
C TYR A 131 13.92 -4.48 -0.86
N LEU A 132 13.57 -5.45 -0.01
CA LEU A 132 13.84 -6.87 -0.25
C LEU A 132 13.27 -7.31 -1.60
N GLN A 133 12.05 -6.90 -1.94
CA GLN A 133 11.43 -7.23 -3.21
C GLN A 133 12.14 -6.56 -4.40
N GLY A 134 12.49 -5.28 -4.30
CA GLY A 134 13.19 -4.55 -5.37
C GLY A 134 14.62 -5.01 -5.60
N THR A 135 15.21 -5.70 -4.63
CA THR A 135 16.56 -6.26 -4.69
C THR A 135 16.58 -7.80 -4.72
N PHE A 136 15.42 -8.42 -4.98
CA PHE A 136 15.24 -9.86 -4.84
C PHE A 136 15.95 -10.64 -5.94
N VAL A 137 16.91 -11.50 -5.61
CA VAL A 137 17.81 -12.10 -6.62
C VAL A 137 17.17 -13.15 -7.54
N LYS A 138 15.91 -13.49 -7.30
CA LYS A 138 15.13 -14.45 -8.10
C LYS A 138 14.00 -13.74 -8.83
N PRO A 139 13.56 -14.26 -10.00
CA PRO A 139 12.41 -13.68 -10.69
C PRO A 139 11.17 -13.61 -9.78
N HIS A 140 10.53 -12.45 -9.78
CA HIS A 140 9.29 -12.17 -9.05
C HIS A 140 8.17 -11.84 -10.02
N VAL A 141 7.03 -12.52 -9.89
CA VAL A 141 5.83 -12.29 -10.70
C VAL A 141 4.68 -11.82 -9.81
N ALA A 142 4.26 -10.57 -9.95
CA ALA A 142 3.05 -10.04 -9.33
C ALA A 142 1.85 -10.16 -10.27
N ILE A 143 0.76 -10.78 -9.81
CA ILE A 143 -0.52 -10.84 -10.51
C ILE A 143 -1.46 -9.82 -9.87
N LEU A 144 -1.68 -8.72 -10.59
CA LEU A 144 -2.41 -7.54 -10.13
C LEU A 144 -3.87 -7.56 -10.57
N ASP A 145 -4.58 -8.65 -10.29
CA ASP A 145 -5.99 -8.78 -10.63
C ASP A 145 -6.88 -8.03 -9.63
N GLY A 146 -7.56 -6.98 -10.09
CA GLY A 146 -8.40 -6.13 -9.24
C GLY A 146 -7.67 -4.91 -8.66
N ILE A 147 -8.15 -4.46 -7.49
CA ILE A 147 -7.64 -3.25 -6.82
C ILE A 147 -6.17 -3.46 -6.41
N THR A 148 -5.30 -2.52 -6.83
CA THR A 148 -3.88 -2.44 -6.49
C THR A 148 -3.55 -1.00 -6.10
N MET A 149 -3.64 -0.66 -4.81
CA MET A 149 -3.54 0.73 -4.35
C MET A 149 -2.52 0.90 -3.23
N GLY A 150 -1.94 2.10 -3.14
CA GLY A 150 -1.00 2.50 -2.09
C GLY A 150 0.12 1.51 -1.85
N CYS A 151 0.32 1.11 -0.60
CA CYS A 151 1.36 0.11 -0.27
C CYS A 151 1.20 -1.23 -1.02
N GLY A 152 0.01 -1.56 -1.54
CA GLY A 152 -0.21 -2.69 -2.43
C GLY A 152 0.56 -2.57 -3.74
N ALA A 153 0.63 -1.36 -4.29
CA ALA A 153 1.51 -1.07 -5.42
C ALA A 153 3.00 -1.21 -5.01
N GLY A 154 3.38 -0.72 -3.83
CA GLY A 154 4.74 -0.85 -3.30
C GLY A 154 5.23 -2.30 -3.21
N ILE A 155 4.40 -3.20 -2.71
CA ILE A 155 4.70 -4.65 -2.63
C ILE A 155 4.49 -5.40 -3.94
N SER A 156 4.48 -4.73 -5.08
CA SER A 156 4.36 -5.43 -6.38
C SER A 156 5.18 -4.80 -7.50
N LEU A 157 5.23 -3.47 -7.57
CA LEU A 157 5.84 -2.76 -8.68
C LEU A 157 7.37 -2.88 -8.73
N GLN A 158 8.01 -3.12 -7.57
CA GLN A 158 9.46 -3.30 -7.50
C GLN A 158 9.95 -4.66 -8.05
N GLY A 159 9.04 -5.60 -8.29
CA GLY A 159 9.39 -6.93 -8.81
C GLY A 159 9.63 -6.95 -10.33
N MET A 160 10.17 -8.06 -10.83
CA MET A 160 10.56 -8.19 -12.24
C MET A 160 9.38 -8.20 -13.24
N TYR A 161 8.29 -8.90 -12.91
CA TYR A 161 7.11 -9.02 -13.77
C TYR A 161 5.85 -8.59 -13.04
N ARG A 162 5.04 -7.77 -13.72
CA ARG A 162 3.72 -7.30 -13.28
C ARG A 162 2.70 -7.67 -14.34
N VAL A 163 1.82 -8.60 -14.00
CA VAL A 163 0.73 -9.09 -14.86
C VAL A 163 -0.56 -8.41 -14.41
N VAL A 164 -1.13 -7.58 -15.28
CA VAL A 164 -2.39 -6.86 -15.05
C VAL A 164 -3.52 -7.47 -15.90
N THR A 165 -4.75 -7.18 -15.51
CA THR A 165 -5.97 -7.68 -16.16
C THR A 165 -6.94 -6.56 -16.50
N ASP A 166 -8.04 -6.89 -17.17
CA ASP A 166 -9.18 -6.00 -17.40
C ASP A 166 -9.87 -5.55 -16.10
N LYS A 167 -9.56 -6.18 -14.97
CA LYS A 167 -10.08 -5.81 -13.64
C LYS A 167 -9.12 -4.94 -12.84
N THR A 168 -7.87 -4.78 -13.29
CA THR A 168 -6.88 -4.01 -12.54
C THR A 168 -7.33 -2.57 -12.37
N VAL A 169 -7.27 -2.08 -11.13
CA VAL A 169 -7.46 -0.67 -10.80
C VAL A 169 -6.30 -0.23 -9.92
N PHE A 170 -5.41 0.55 -10.50
CA PHE A 170 -4.23 1.11 -9.85
C PHE A 170 -4.47 2.54 -9.41
N SER A 171 -3.99 2.93 -8.21
CA SER A 171 -4.01 4.33 -7.75
C SER A 171 -3.14 4.51 -6.50
N ASN A 172 -2.61 5.73 -6.33
CA ASN A 172 -1.98 6.23 -5.10
C ASN A 172 -2.82 7.39 -4.53
N PRO A 173 -3.89 7.10 -3.77
CA PRO A 173 -4.84 8.12 -3.30
C PRO A 173 -4.43 8.79 -1.97
N GLU A 174 -3.18 8.65 -1.54
CA GLU A 174 -2.72 9.00 -0.20
C GLU A 174 -2.89 10.50 0.13
N THR A 175 -2.70 11.39 -0.84
CA THR A 175 -2.85 12.85 -0.64
C THR A 175 -4.28 13.22 -0.21
N GLN A 176 -5.26 12.44 -0.66
CA GLN A 176 -6.65 12.63 -0.28
C GLN A 176 -6.96 12.15 1.14
N MET A 177 -6.06 11.38 1.75
CA MET A 177 -6.15 10.89 3.13
C MET A 177 -5.24 11.66 4.10
N GLY A 178 -4.62 12.76 3.67
CA GLY A 178 -3.68 13.49 4.51
C GLY A 178 -2.33 12.78 4.66
N PHE A 179 -1.94 12.00 3.65
CA PHE A 179 -0.70 11.22 3.62
C PHE A 179 0.05 11.44 2.30
N HIS A 180 1.26 10.88 2.18
CA HIS A 180 2.02 10.92 0.92
C HIS A 180 2.02 9.55 0.25
N PRO A 181 2.11 9.47 -1.09
CA PRO A 181 2.42 8.21 -1.77
C PRO A 181 3.75 7.66 -1.25
N ASP A 182 3.72 6.41 -0.78
CA ASP A 182 4.79 5.81 -0.02
C ASP A 182 5.18 4.41 -0.56
N ALA A 183 5.97 3.64 0.21
CA ALA A 183 6.37 2.29 -0.15
C ALA A 183 7.05 2.18 -1.54
N GLY A 184 7.89 3.16 -1.86
CA GLY A 184 8.63 3.28 -3.11
C GLY A 184 7.85 4.00 -4.22
N ALA A 185 6.69 4.59 -3.93
CA ALA A 185 5.92 5.36 -4.90
C ALA A 185 6.69 6.55 -5.46
N SER A 186 7.48 7.23 -4.62
CA SER A 186 8.35 8.31 -5.11
C SER A 186 9.43 7.83 -6.07
N PHE A 187 9.78 6.54 -6.05
CA PHE A 187 10.68 5.95 -7.03
C PHE A 187 9.94 5.57 -8.31
N TYR A 188 8.91 4.72 -8.27
CA TYR A 188 8.30 4.25 -9.52
C TYR A 188 7.46 5.32 -10.25
N LEU A 189 6.84 6.27 -9.54
CA LEU A 189 6.06 7.34 -10.18
C LEU A 189 6.99 8.37 -10.84
N SER A 190 8.11 8.73 -10.21
CA SER A 190 9.04 9.74 -10.75
C SER A 190 9.72 9.32 -12.04
N HIS A 191 9.77 8.01 -12.32
CA HIS A 191 10.34 7.42 -13.53
C HIS A 191 9.34 7.22 -14.65
N LEU A 192 8.06 7.60 -14.45
CA LEU A 192 7.08 7.61 -15.52
C LEU A 192 7.37 8.71 -16.56
N PRO A 193 6.86 8.56 -17.80
CA PRO A 193 7.08 9.55 -18.85
C PRO A 193 6.63 10.96 -18.43
N GLY A 194 7.48 11.95 -18.71
CA GLY A 194 7.19 13.37 -18.47
C GLY A 194 6.86 13.66 -17.02
N TYR A 195 5.70 14.27 -16.81
CA TYR A 195 5.16 14.64 -15.49
C TYR A 195 3.92 13.81 -15.09
N LEU A 196 3.75 12.63 -15.70
CA LEU A 196 2.65 11.71 -15.37
C LEU A 196 2.72 11.25 -13.91
N GLY A 197 3.92 11.02 -13.38
CA GLY A 197 4.13 10.62 -11.99
C GLY A 197 3.55 11.60 -10.98
N GLU A 198 3.85 12.88 -11.16
CA GLU A 198 3.33 13.99 -10.35
C GLU A 198 1.81 14.07 -10.44
N TYR A 199 1.24 13.95 -11.65
CA TYR A 199 -0.21 13.92 -11.83
C TYR A 199 -0.88 12.79 -11.04
N LEU A 200 -0.37 11.55 -11.18
CA LEU A 200 -0.92 10.37 -10.51
C LEU A 200 -0.79 10.48 -8.99
N ALA A 201 0.38 10.91 -8.50
CA ALA A 201 0.68 11.06 -7.08
C ALA A 201 -0.21 12.12 -6.40
N LEU A 202 -0.41 13.27 -7.07
CA LEU A 202 -1.13 14.40 -6.48
C LEU A 202 -2.65 14.20 -6.55
N THR A 203 -3.16 13.71 -7.68
CA THR A 203 -4.61 13.58 -7.91
C THR A 203 -5.21 12.26 -7.46
N GLY A 204 -4.38 11.22 -7.23
CA GLY A 204 -4.85 9.86 -6.99
C GLY A 204 -5.67 9.29 -8.15
N GLU A 205 -5.46 9.77 -9.38
CA GLU A 205 -6.19 9.24 -10.54
C GLU A 205 -5.99 7.72 -10.67
N LYS A 206 -7.05 7.06 -11.13
CA LYS A 206 -7.04 5.62 -11.31
C LYS A 206 -6.55 5.29 -12.70
N LEU A 207 -5.67 4.30 -12.79
CA LEU A 207 -5.31 3.66 -14.05
C LEU A 207 -5.90 2.25 -14.12
N ASN A 208 -6.40 1.88 -15.29
CA ASN A 208 -6.74 0.49 -15.57
C ASN A 208 -5.51 -0.30 -16.04
N GLY A 209 -5.65 -1.63 -16.20
CA GLY A 209 -4.55 -2.49 -16.64
C GLY A 209 -3.96 -2.10 -18.01
N VAL A 210 -4.77 -1.65 -18.96
CA VAL A 210 -4.29 -1.19 -20.28
C VAL A 210 -3.42 0.06 -20.16
N GLU A 211 -3.84 1.00 -19.32
CA GLU A 211 -3.08 2.23 -19.07
C GLU A 211 -1.77 1.95 -18.34
N MET A 212 -1.76 1.01 -17.38
CA MET A 212 -0.52 0.58 -16.72
C MET A 212 0.50 -0.01 -17.70
N ILE A 213 0.06 -0.77 -18.71
CA ILE A 213 0.97 -1.25 -19.77
C ILE A 213 1.52 -0.08 -20.57
N ALA A 214 0.64 0.83 -20.99
CA ALA A 214 1.01 1.91 -21.88
C ALA A 214 1.95 2.94 -21.23
N CYS A 215 1.89 3.13 -19.91
CA CYS A 215 2.84 3.98 -19.18
C CYS A 215 4.05 3.24 -18.57
N GLY A 216 4.14 1.92 -18.73
CA GLY A 216 5.26 1.12 -18.24
C GLY A 216 5.17 0.67 -16.77
N LEU A 217 4.06 0.92 -16.07
CA LEU A 217 3.82 0.39 -14.72
C LEU A 217 3.56 -1.13 -14.70
N ALA A 218 3.15 -1.70 -15.83
CA ALA A 218 2.96 -3.14 -15.96
C ALA A 218 3.73 -3.70 -17.16
N THR A 219 4.10 -4.98 -17.06
CA THR A 219 4.88 -5.66 -18.10
C THR A 219 4.01 -6.50 -19.04
N HIS A 220 2.94 -7.09 -18.52
CA HIS A 220 2.12 -8.06 -19.23
C HIS A 220 0.65 -7.80 -18.93
N TYR A 221 -0.20 -7.95 -19.94
CA TYR A 221 -1.65 -7.83 -19.80
C TYR A 221 -2.31 -9.10 -20.30
N THR A 222 -3.27 -9.61 -19.54
CA THR A 222 -4.09 -10.76 -19.93
C THR A 222 -5.53 -10.55 -19.46
N LEU A 223 -6.50 -11.00 -20.23
CA LEU A 223 -7.89 -10.99 -19.77
C LEU A 223 -8.06 -11.87 -18.53
N ASN A 224 -8.83 -11.40 -17.54
CA ASN A 224 -9.09 -12.11 -16.29
C ASN A 224 -9.60 -13.55 -16.52
N GLY A 225 -10.43 -13.75 -17.56
CA GLY A 225 -10.94 -15.08 -17.93
C GLY A 225 -9.85 -16.09 -18.37
N ARG A 226 -8.65 -15.61 -18.75
CA ARG A 226 -7.49 -16.44 -19.11
C ARG A 226 -6.47 -16.58 -17.98
N LEU A 227 -6.62 -15.81 -16.90
CA LEU A 227 -5.68 -15.81 -15.78
C LEU A 227 -5.43 -17.23 -15.20
N PRO A 228 -6.43 -18.11 -15.04
CA PRO A 228 -6.17 -19.49 -14.59
C PRO A 228 -5.21 -20.28 -15.50
N LEU A 229 -5.23 -20.03 -16.82
CA LEU A 229 -4.32 -20.67 -17.76
C LEU A 229 -2.88 -20.14 -17.60
N VAL A 230 -2.73 -18.84 -17.34
CA VAL A 230 -1.44 -18.22 -17.05
C VAL A 230 -0.85 -18.80 -15.77
N GLU A 231 -1.64 -18.86 -14.69
CA GLU A 231 -1.21 -19.42 -13.41
C GLU A 231 -0.83 -20.89 -13.52
N GLU A 232 -1.62 -21.68 -14.26
CA GLU A 232 -1.30 -23.09 -14.51
C GLU A 232 -0.01 -23.24 -15.31
N ARG A 233 0.18 -22.44 -16.37
CA ARG A 233 1.39 -22.48 -17.20
C ARG A 233 2.62 -22.13 -16.37
N VAL A 234 2.57 -21.01 -15.67
CA VAL A 234 3.67 -20.52 -14.84
C VAL A 234 3.96 -21.53 -13.72
N GLY A 235 2.94 -22.07 -13.06
CA GLY A 235 3.09 -23.09 -12.02
C GLY A 235 3.73 -24.41 -12.48
N LYS A 236 3.76 -24.69 -13.79
CA LYS A 236 4.43 -25.87 -14.37
C LYS A 236 5.87 -25.60 -14.80
N LEU A 237 6.35 -24.36 -14.74
CA LEU A 237 7.72 -24.04 -15.12
C LEU A 237 8.73 -24.66 -14.13
N ILE A 238 9.80 -25.22 -14.69
CA ILE A 238 10.95 -25.76 -13.96
C ILE A 238 12.16 -24.97 -14.45
N THR A 239 12.28 -23.73 -13.97
CA THR A 239 13.30 -22.77 -14.40
C THR A 239 13.56 -21.73 -13.30
N ASP A 240 14.74 -21.14 -13.32
CA ASP A 240 15.14 -19.91 -12.63
C ASP A 240 15.52 -18.81 -13.64
N ASP A 241 15.60 -19.12 -14.94
CA ASP A 241 15.87 -18.16 -16.02
C ASP A 241 14.69 -17.19 -16.24
N PRO A 242 14.90 -15.87 -16.05
CA PRO A 242 13.90 -14.84 -16.32
C PRO A 242 13.32 -14.90 -17.74
N SER A 243 14.14 -15.16 -18.75
CA SER A 243 13.71 -15.10 -20.17
C SER A 243 12.65 -16.15 -20.51
N ILE A 244 12.71 -17.32 -19.86
CA ILE A 244 11.73 -18.40 -20.00
C ILE A 244 10.39 -18.00 -19.35
N ILE A 245 10.46 -17.31 -18.21
CA ILE A 245 9.28 -16.81 -17.50
C ILE A 245 8.62 -15.72 -18.34
N GLU A 246 9.38 -14.74 -18.81
CA GLU A 246 8.91 -13.67 -19.71
C GLU A 246 8.23 -14.24 -20.96
N THR A 247 8.90 -15.16 -21.67
CA THR A 247 8.34 -15.79 -22.87
C THR A 247 7.04 -16.54 -22.54
N SER A 248 6.97 -17.18 -21.37
CA SER A 248 5.77 -17.91 -20.95
C SER A 248 4.61 -16.97 -20.59
N LEU A 249 4.88 -15.80 -20.03
CA LEU A 249 3.86 -14.77 -19.76
C LEU A 249 3.40 -14.12 -21.08
N ALA A 250 4.33 -13.77 -21.96
CA ALA A 250 4.05 -13.14 -23.25
C ALA A 250 3.17 -14.00 -24.18
N GLN A 251 3.24 -15.34 -24.08
CA GLN A 251 2.36 -16.26 -24.82
C GLN A 251 0.86 -16.06 -24.54
N TYR A 252 0.52 -15.52 -23.37
CA TYR A 252 -0.85 -15.23 -22.96
C TYR A 252 -1.15 -13.72 -22.94
N GLY A 253 -0.23 -12.92 -23.48
CA GLY A 253 -0.38 -11.48 -23.65
C GLY A 253 -1.52 -11.18 -24.62
N ASP A 254 -2.48 -10.37 -24.18
CA ASP A 254 -3.54 -9.84 -25.03
C ASP A 254 -3.13 -8.48 -25.60
N LEU A 255 -3.55 -8.18 -26.84
CA LEU A 255 -3.35 -6.87 -27.43
C LEU A 255 -4.15 -5.82 -26.65
N VAL A 256 -3.51 -4.70 -26.35
CA VAL A 256 -4.11 -3.58 -25.64
C VAL A 256 -4.38 -2.43 -26.60
N SER A 257 -5.49 -1.72 -26.38
CA SER A 257 -5.81 -0.48 -27.08
C SER A 257 -6.28 0.56 -26.08
N LEU A 258 -5.64 1.73 -26.08
CA LEU A 258 -6.03 2.83 -25.19
C LEU A 258 -7.40 3.40 -25.54
N ASP A 259 -8.26 3.48 -24.54
CA ASP A 259 -9.54 4.15 -24.63
C ASP A 259 -9.40 5.63 -25.02
N ARG A 260 -10.46 6.19 -25.60
CA ARG A 260 -10.49 7.60 -26.02
C ARG A 260 -10.39 8.57 -24.85
N GLU A 261 -10.91 8.16 -23.70
CA GLU A 261 -10.91 8.94 -22.46
C GLU A 261 -9.68 8.67 -21.58
N SER A 262 -8.73 7.86 -22.06
CA SER A 262 -7.52 7.54 -21.28
C SER A 262 -6.71 8.79 -20.98
N VAL A 263 -6.22 8.86 -19.75
CA VAL A 263 -5.38 9.98 -19.30
C VAL A 263 -4.05 10.07 -20.04
N LEU A 264 -3.57 8.96 -20.61
CA LEU A 264 -2.36 8.94 -21.43
C LEU A 264 -2.51 9.71 -22.75
N ARG A 265 -3.74 9.99 -23.18
CA ARG A 265 -4.01 10.89 -24.31
C ARG A 265 -3.93 12.37 -23.93
N LYS A 266 -3.77 12.68 -22.64
CA LYS A 266 -3.62 14.04 -22.09
C LYS A 266 -2.18 14.37 -21.73
N ILE A 267 -1.20 13.56 -22.18
CA ILE A 267 0.20 13.68 -21.75
C ILE A 267 0.78 15.08 -22.03
N GLU A 268 0.48 15.70 -23.17
CA GLU A 268 0.95 17.06 -23.49
C GLU A 268 0.40 18.10 -22.50
N THR A 269 -0.87 17.97 -22.11
CA THR A 269 -1.50 18.84 -21.11
C THR A 269 -0.95 18.59 -19.72
N ILE A 270 -0.72 17.31 -19.37
CA ILE A 270 -0.08 16.91 -18.11
C ILE A 270 1.31 17.52 -18.03
N ASP A 271 2.14 17.34 -19.06
CA ASP A 271 3.51 17.87 -19.08
C ASP A 271 3.52 19.39 -19.01
N LYS A 272 2.59 20.05 -19.70
CA LYS A 272 2.45 21.51 -19.61
C LYS A 272 2.09 21.98 -18.20
N CYS A 273 1.11 21.35 -17.54
CA CYS A 273 0.58 21.86 -16.27
C CYS A 273 1.35 21.35 -15.05
N PHE A 274 1.80 20.09 -15.06
CA PHE A 274 2.48 19.46 -13.93
C PHE A 274 4.00 19.65 -13.96
N SER A 275 4.55 20.38 -14.95
CA SER A 275 5.98 20.73 -14.99
C SER A 275 6.37 21.85 -14.03
N HIS A 276 5.42 22.70 -13.63
CA HIS A 276 5.63 23.78 -12.68
C HIS A 276 6.20 23.30 -11.33
N ASP A 277 6.84 24.22 -10.59
CA ASP A 277 7.63 23.89 -9.39
C ASP A 277 6.77 23.87 -8.12
N THR A 278 5.61 24.52 -8.13
CA THR A 278 4.72 24.63 -6.96
C THR A 278 3.30 24.13 -7.27
N ILE A 279 2.59 23.68 -6.22
CA ILE A 279 1.20 23.21 -6.36
C ILE A 279 0.28 24.34 -6.82
N GLU A 280 0.51 25.55 -6.32
CA GLU A 280 -0.23 26.76 -6.69
C GLU A 280 -0.13 27.01 -8.21
N GLU A 281 1.08 27.00 -8.77
CA GLU A 281 1.28 27.17 -10.21
C GLU A 281 0.67 26.03 -11.05
N ILE A 282 0.74 24.79 -10.55
CA ILE A 282 0.10 23.64 -11.22
C ILE A 282 -1.42 23.83 -11.28
N ILE A 283 -2.06 24.26 -10.18
CA ILE A 283 -3.49 24.52 -10.14
C ILE A 283 -3.85 25.68 -11.09
N ASP A 284 -3.11 26.79 -11.03
CA ASP A 284 -3.34 27.94 -11.91
C ASP A 284 -3.21 27.55 -13.39
N ALA A 285 -2.21 26.72 -13.74
CA ALA A 285 -2.03 26.22 -15.10
C ALA A 285 -3.21 25.36 -15.56
N LEU A 286 -3.71 24.45 -14.70
CA LEU A 286 -4.87 23.63 -14.99
C LEU A 286 -6.17 24.44 -15.12
N GLU A 287 -6.37 25.44 -14.26
CA GLU A 287 -7.55 26.33 -14.34
C GLU A 287 -7.55 27.14 -15.64
N ASN A 288 -6.39 27.67 -16.03
CA ASN A 288 -6.22 28.37 -17.30
C ASN A 288 -6.48 27.46 -18.50
N GLU A 289 -5.98 26.22 -18.48
CA GLU A 289 -6.23 25.24 -19.53
C GLU A 289 -7.70 24.81 -19.59
N ALA A 290 -8.35 24.62 -18.43
CA ALA A 290 -9.77 24.30 -18.34
C ALA A 290 -10.67 25.42 -18.90
N ALA A 291 -10.22 26.67 -18.78
CA ALA A 291 -10.92 27.85 -19.32
C ALA A 291 -10.69 28.02 -20.84
N SER A 292 -9.49 27.74 -21.35
CA SER A 292 -9.16 27.90 -22.77
C SER A 292 -9.76 26.80 -23.66
N SER A 293 -9.66 25.55 -23.22
CA SER A 293 -10.01 24.36 -24.01
C SER A 293 -11.41 23.81 -23.71
N TYR A 294 -12.05 24.32 -22.66
CA TYR A 294 -13.27 23.75 -22.06
C TYR A 294 -13.12 22.28 -21.64
N ASP A 295 -11.89 21.82 -21.40
CA ASP A 295 -11.63 20.42 -21.06
C ASP A 295 -12.15 20.07 -19.67
N VAL A 296 -13.09 19.13 -19.64
CA VAL A 296 -13.70 18.59 -18.42
C VAL A 296 -12.68 17.84 -17.57
N TRP A 297 -11.64 17.26 -18.18
CA TRP A 297 -10.58 16.57 -17.45
C TRP A 297 -9.77 17.52 -16.57
N CYS A 298 -9.39 18.70 -17.08
CA CYS A 298 -8.64 19.68 -16.29
C CYS A 298 -9.43 20.14 -15.07
N ARG A 299 -10.75 20.38 -15.21
CA ARG A 299 -11.62 20.77 -14.07
C ARG A 299 -11.65 19.69 -13.00
N LYS A 300 -11.81 18.41 -13.40
CA LYS A 300 -11.79 17.28 -12.47
C LYS A 300 -10.45 17.13 -11.76
N ALA A 301 -9.34 17.38 -12.45
CA ALA A 301 -8.02 17.37 -11.84
C ALA A 301 -7.90 18.47 -10.76
N VAL A 302 -8.36 19.69 -11.06
CA VAL A 302 -8.39 20.79 -10.08
C VAL A 302 -9.28 20.46 -8.87
N GLU A 303 -10.47 19.90 -9.10
CA GLU A 303 -11.37 19.47 -8.02
C GLU A 303 -10.68 18.47 -7.08
N LYS A 304 -10.02 17.45 -7.64
CA LYS A 304 -9.27 16.45 -6.86
C LYS A 304 -8.12 17.07 -6.05
N LEU A 305 -7.38 18.01 -6.64
CA LEU A 305 -6.31 18.72 -5.94
C LEU A 305 -6.88 19.56 -4.78
N LYS A 306 -8.03 20.22 -4.98
CA LYS A 306 -8.68 21.02 -3.93
C LYS A 306 -9.29 20.18 -2.80
N GLU A 307 -9.65 18.92 -3.06
CA GLU A 307 -10.13 17.98 -2.04
C GLU A 307 -9.00 17.40 -1.16
N ALA A 308 -7.76 17.38 -1.65
CA ALA A 308 -6.62 16.80 -0.95
C ALA A 308 -6.07 17.72 0.15
N SER A 309 -5.28 17.14 1.07
CA SER A 309 -4.60 17.91 2.11
C SER A 309 -3.56 18.86 1.46
N PRO A 310 -3.62 20.18 1.71
CA PRO A 310 -2.69 21.14 1.14
C PRO A 310 -1.22 20.83 1.46
N LEU A 311 -0.96 20.42 2.72
CA LEU A 311 0.37 20.03 3.16
C LEU A 311 0.84 18.75 2.48
N SER A 312 -0.04 17.74 2.38
CA SER A 312 0.27 16.47 1.73
C SER A 312 0.58 16.64 0.24
N LEU A 313 -0.09 17.59 -0.45
CA LEU A 313 0.22 17.93 -1.84
C LEU A 313 1.64 18.46 -1.99
N LYS A 314 2.04 19.44 -1.17
CA LYS A 314 3.39 20.03 -1.24
C LYS A 314 4.48 19.00 -0.90
N VAL A 315 4.26 18.21 0.16
CA VAL A 315 5.16 17.10 0.53
C VAL A 315 5.28 16.07 -0.60
N THR A 316 4.15 15.72 -1.24
CA THR A 316 4.13 14.74 -2.34
C THR A 316 4.89 15.26 -3.55
N LEU A 317 4.64 16.50 -4.00
CA LEU A 317 5.35 17.06 -5.15
C LEU A 317 6.87 17.04 -4.92
N GLN A 318 7.33 17.48 -3.74
CA GLN A 318 8.75 17.44 -3.41
C GLN A 318 9.29 16.00 -3.39
N SER A 319 8.58 15.05 -2.78
CA SER A 319 8.99 13.64 -2.72
C SER A 319 9.14 13.01 -4.10
N ILE A 320 8.17 13.19 -5.01
CA ILE A 320 8.25 12.67 -6.39
C ILE A 320 9.41 13.32 -7.16
N ARG A 321 9.59 14.64 -7.04
CA ARG A 321 10.63 15.37 -7.77
C ARG A 321 12.03 14.98 -7.34
N GLU A 322 12.26 14.82 -6.04
CA GLU A 322 13.54 14.34 -5.53
C GLU A 322 13.76 12.85 -5.86
N GLY A 323 12.70 12.03 -5.88
CA GLY A 323 12.77 10.60 -6.22
C GLY A 323 13.25 10.31 -7.64
N ARG A 324 13.08 11.27 -8.56
CA ARG A 324 13.56 11.19 -9.95
C ARG A 324 15.09 11.03 -10.06
N PHE A 325 15.84 11.43 -9.04
CA PHE A 325 17.30 11.41 -9.04
C PHE A 325 17.90 10.49 -7.97
N GLN A 326 17.08 9.62 -7.40
CA GLN A 326 17.46 8.76 -6.27
C GLN A 326 17.24 7.29 -6.59
N SER A 327 18.03 6.43 -5.94
CA SER A 327 17.83 4.99 -5.95
C SER A 327 16.64 4.59 -5.06
N LEU A 328 16.13 3.37 -5.24
CA LEU A 328 15.00 2.86 -4.46
C LEU A 328 15.24 2.93 -2.95
N ASP A 329 16.44 2.56 -2.46
CA ASP A 329 16.79 2.64 -1.04
C ASP A 329 16.74 4.07 -0.51
N GLN A 330 17.27 5.04 -1.26
CA GLN A 330 17.25 6.45 -0.89
C GLN A 330 15.82 6.98 -0.82
N CYS A 331 14.98 6.62 -1.80
CA CYS A 331 13.56 6.95 -1.79
C CYS A 331 12.85 6.35 -0.58
N LEU A 332 13.08 5.09 -0.24
CA LEU A 332 12.45 4.42 0.91
C LEU A 332 12.89 5.02 2.25
N VAL A 333 14.18 5.35 2.41
CA VAL A 333 14.69 6.03 3.62
C VAL A 333 14.04 7.41 3.77
N ARG A 334 13.96 8.18 2.68
CA ARG A 334 13.27 9.49 2.71
C ARG A 334 11.78 9.33 3.02
N GLU A 335 11.08 8.43 2.33
CA GLU A 335 9.66 8.18 2.57
C GLU A 335 9.39 7.75 4.02
N TYR A 336 10.27 6.96 4.62
CA TYR A 336 10.15 6.57 6.03
C TYR A 336 10.18 7.79 6.96
N ARG A 337 11.09 8.71 6.67
CA ARG A 337 11.20 9.99 7.37
C ARG A 337 9.95 10.84 7.22
N ILE A 338 9.47 11.00 5.99
CA ILE A 338 8.22 11.73 5.69
C ILE A 338 7.04 11.10 6.45
N THR A 339 6.94 9.77 6.44
CA THR A 339 5.87 9.02 7.14
C THR A 339 5.89 9.28 8.64
N LEU A 340 7.04 9.07 9.31
CA LEU A 340 7.12 9.22 10.77
C LEU A 340 6.99 10.67 11.22
N ASN A 341 7.57 11.63 10.49
CA ASN A 341 7.39 13.04 10.79
C ASN A 341 5.93 13.46 10.57
N GLY A 342 5.29 12.97 9.50
CA GLY A 342 3.91 13.29 9.17
C GLY A 342 2.86 12.79 10.16
N ILE A 343 3.17 11.71 10.90
CA ILE A 343 2.28 11.17 11.94
C ILE A 343 2.67 11.56 13.37
N SER A 344 3.82 12.22 13.55
CA SER A 344 4.28 12.73 14.85
C SER A 344 3.39 13.83 15.44
N LYS A 345 2.47 14.39 14.64
CA LYS A 345 1.59 15.53 14.99
C LYS A 345 2.34 16.81 15.36
N LYS A 346 3.64 16.92 15.04
CA LYS A 346 4.44 18.14 15.22
C LYS A 346 3.94 19.29 14.33
N VAL A 347 3.50 18.97 13.11
CA VAL A 347 3.06 19.94 12.11
C VAL A 347 1.55 19.88 11.86
N SER A 348 1.02 18.68 11.64
CA SER A 348 -0.37 18.47 11.23
C SER A 348 -0.91 17.15 11.76
N ASN A 349 -2.24 17.05 11.85
CA ASN A 349 -2.97 15.82 12.17
C ASN A 349 -3.78 15.31 10.95
N ASP A 350 -3.45 15.77 9.74
CA ASP A 350 -4.18 15.49 8.50
C ASP A 350 -4.31 13.99 8.22
N PHE A 351 -3.30 13.17 8.53
CA PHE A 351 -3.40 11.71 8.36
C PHE A 351 -4.58 11.11 9.14
N CYS A 352 -4.70 11.46 10.42
CA CYS A 352 -5.81 10.97 11.26
C CYS A 352 -7.15 11.55 10.79
N GLU A 353 -7.18 12.83 10.41
CA GLU A 353 -8.40 13.49 9.94
C GLU A 353 -8.90 12.93 8.60
N GLY A 354 -8.00 12.69 7.65
CA GLY A 354 -8.32 12.14 6.36
C GLY A 354 -8.86 10.72 6.45
N ILE A 355 -8.25 9.87 7.31
CA ILE A 355 -8.77 8.53 7.59
C ILE A 355 -10.14 8.60 8.28
N ARG A 356 -10.30 9.48 9.27
CA ARG A 356 -11.58 9.70 9.95
C ARG A 356 -12.66 10.04 8.92
N ALA A 357 -12.44 11.07 8.11
CA ALA A 357 -13.40 11.57 7.14
C ALA A 357 -13.78 10.55 6.06
N ARG A 358 -12.81 9.78 5.54
CA ARG A 358 -13.03 8.88 4.40
C ARG A 358 -13.45 7.46 4.77
N LEU A 359 -12.96 6.93 5.89
CA LEU A 359 -13.05 5.49 6.19
C LEU A 359 -13.77 5.18 7.50
N VAL A 360 -13.64 6.05 8.52
CA VAL A 360 -14.29 5.85 9.83
C VAL A 360 -15.71 6.43 9.82
N ASP A 361 -15.80 7.76 9.73
CA ASP A 361 -17.07 8.49 9.78
C ASP A 361 -17.74 8.56 8.39
N LYS A 362 -16.93 8.51 7.33
CA LYS A 362 -17.38 8.54 5.92
C LYS A 362 -18.23 9.77 5.59
N ASP A 363 -17.88 10.92 6.17
CA ASP A 363 -18.49 12.21 5.86
C ASP A 363 -17.90 12.83 4.57
N PHE A 364 -16.74 12.35 4.12
CA PHE A 364 -15.98 12.88 2.98
C PHE A 364 -15.68 14.38 3.09
N ALA A 365 -15.63 14.91 4.32
CA ALA A 365 -15.42 16.32 4.63
C ALA A 365 -14.26 16.51 5.63
N PRO A 366 -13.03 16.15 5.24
CA PRO A 366 -11.86 16.33 6.09
C PRO A 366 -11.60 17.81 6.37
N LYS A 367 -11.22 18.11 7.61
CA LYS A 367 -10.83 19.43 8.09
C LYS A 367 -9.32 19.54 8.15
N TRP A 368 -8.72 19.80 7.00
CA TRP A 368 -7.27 19.92 6.88
C TRP A 368 -6.71 21.05 7.74
N ASP A 369 -5.54 20.80 8.32
CA ASP A 369 -4.76 21.77 9.09
C ASP A 369 -3.28 21.65 8.68
N PRO A 370 -2.75 22.58 7.88
CA PRO A 370 -3.35 23.86 7.45
C PRO A 370 -4.49 23.70 6.41
N PRO A 371 -5.49 24.61 6.41
CA PRO A 371 -6.70 24.47 5.59
C PRO A 371 -6.53 24.89 4.13
N SER A 372 -5.44 25.59 3.77
CA SER A 372 -5.20 26.06 2.41
C SER A 372 -3.72 26.00 2.03
N LEU A 373 -3.41 26.03 0.73
CA LEU A 373 -2.04 26.00 0.22
C LEU A 373 -1.21 27.21 0.68
N ALA A 374 -1.84 28.39 0.78
CA ALA A 374 -1.19 29.62 1.22
C ALA A 374 -0.75 29.57 2.68
N ASP A 375 -1.44 28.77 3.50
CA ASP A 375 -1.13 28.58 4.92
C ASP A 375 -0.02 27.55 5.16
N VAL A 376 0.35 26.76 4.13
CA VAL A 376 1.47 25.82 4.20
C VAL A 376 2.79 26.57 4.01
N SER A 377 3.53 26.79 5.09
CA SER A 377 4.86 27.38 5.04
C SER A 377 5.91 26.38 4.54
N LYS A 378 7.05 26.89 4.07
CA LYS A 378 8.19 26.05 3.68
C LYS A 378 8.72 25.21 4.86
N ASP A 379 8.79 25.79 6.06
CA ASP A 379 9.27 25.10 7.25
C ASP A 379 8.37 23.91 7.64
N MET A 380 7.05 24.00 7.40
CA MET A 380 6.13 22.87 7.60
C MET A 380 6.48 21.71 6.69
N VAL A 381 6.78 21.97 5.41
CA VAL A 381 7.19 20.95 4.45
C VAL A 381 8.57 20.41 4.82
N ASP A 382 9.55 21.27 5.05
CA ASP A 382 10.92 20.89 5.39
C ASP A 382 10.99 20.03 6.68
N CYS A 383 10.06 20.22 7.62
CA CYS A 383 9.93 19.38 8.81
C CYS A 383 9.64 17.91 8.49
N TYR A 384 8.90 17.60 7.41
CA TYR A 384 8.64 16.21 7.01
C TYR A 384 9.93 15.52 6.52
N PHE A 385 10.83 16.27 5.88
CA PHE A 385 12.08 15.76 5.31
C PHE A 385 13.27 15.84 6.28
N SER A 386 13.08 16.45 7.45
CA SER A 386 14.12 16.67 8.45
C SER A 386 14.52 15.35 9.13
N PRO A 387 15.84 15.08 9.28
CA PRO A 387 16.31 13.85 9.91
C PRO A 387 15.78 13.75 11.34
N PHE A 388 15.68 12.52 11.84
CA PHE A 388 15.27 12.30 13.22
C PHE A 388 16.34 12.76 14.21
N ASP A 389 15.92 13.01 15.46
CA ASP A 389 16.85 13.33 16.56
C ASP A 389 17.78 12.13 16.83
N GLU A 390 18.94 12.35 17.49
CA GLU A 390 19.98 11.31 17.72
C GLU A 390 19.49 10.00 18.37
N LEU A 391 18.31 10.00 18.98
CA LEU A 391 17.68 8.86 19.65
C LEU A 391 16.86 7.96 18.70
N GLU A 392 16.50 8.44 17.51
CA GLU A 392 15.67 7.73 16.55
C GLU A 392 16.49 7.34 15.31
N PRO A 393 16.71 6.04 15.05
CA PRO A 393 17.50 5.63 13.90
C PRO A 393 16.69 5.80 12.61
N GLU A 394 17.39 6.20 11.54
CA GLU A 394 16.89 6.12 10.17
C GLU A 394 16.58 4.68 9.75
N LEU A 395 15.74 4.51 8.72
CA LEU A 395 15.45 3.20 8.16
C LEU A 395 16.75 2.49 7.74
N GLN A 396 17.01 1.35 8.36
CA GLN A 396 18.17 0.53 8.04
C GLN A 396 17.84 -0.45 6.92
N LEU A 397 18.52 -0.30 5.78
CA LEU A 397 18.42 -1.18 4.62
C LEU A 397 19.76 -1.85 4.33
N PRO A 398 19.80 -3.13 3.92
CA PRO A 398 21.04 -3.87 3.66
C PRO A 398 21.67 -3.51 2.30
N THR A 399 21.95 -2.22 2.05
CA THR A 399 22.44 -1.69 0.77
C THR A 399 23.86 -2.15 0.40
N ALA A 400 24.69 -2.48 1.38
CA ALA A 400 26.01 -3.05 1.14
C ALA A 400 25.97 -4.48 0.58
N LEU A 401 24.82 -5.15 0.65
CA LEU A 401 24.66 -6.56 0.29
C LEU A 401 23.84 -6.75 -1.00
N ARG A 402 23.13 -5.72 -1.48
CA ARG A 402 22.12 -5.86 -2.54
C ARG A 402 21.98 -4.59 -3.37
N GLU A 403 21.84 -4.74 -4.69
CA GLU A 403 21.51 -3.65 -5.62
C GLU A 403 20.10 -3.84 -6.20
N PRO A 404 19.30 -2.77 -6.39
CA PRO A 404 17.98 -2.86 -7.01
C PRO A 404 18.04 -3.31 -8.47
N TYR A 405 17.02 -4.04 -8.91
CA TYR A 405 16.77 -4.23 -10.33
C TYR A 405 16.29 -2.88 -10.91
N ILE A 406 17.09 -2.30 -11.81
CA ILE A 406 16.77 -1.04 -12.52
C ILE A 406 16.01 -1.38 -13.81
#